data_AF-A0A496VZE1-F1
#
_entry.id   AF-A0A496VZE1-F1
#
_cell.length_a   1.000
_cell.length_b   1.000
_cell.length_c   1.000
_cell.angle_alpha   90.00
_cell.angle_beta   90.00
_cell.angle_gamma   90.00
#
_symmetry.space_group_name_H-M   'P 1'
#
loop_
_entity.id
_entity.type
_entity.pdbx_description
1 polymer ?
#
loop_
_entity_poly.entity_id
_entity_poly.type
_entity_poly.pdbx_seq_one_letter_code
_entity_poly.pdbx_strand_id
1 'polypeptide(L)'
;MPSIYDLKPAFQNLLRPLCGRLAHWGITANQVTIAAVLLSLGMGAAIVWQPHTAWILLFLALVLFVRMGLNAIDDLLAREHDMQTPLGAILNI
;
A
#
# COMPACT_ATOMS: atom_id res chain seq x y z
N MET A 1 -4.20 -27.85 -3.13
CA MET A 1 -5.11 -27.32 -2.09
C MET A 1 -4.72 -25.88 -1.87
N PRO A 2 -5.61 -24.89 -2.07
CA PRO A 2 -5.25 -23.50 -1.82
C PRO A 2 -4.90 -23.36 -0.33
N SER A 3 -3.63 -23.07 -0.06
CA SER A 3 -3.10 -22.84 1.28
C SER A 3 -3.02 -21.35 1.54
N ILE A 4 -2.88 -20.94 2.80
CA ILE A 4 -2.68 -19.53 3.19
C ILE A 4 -1.47 -18.92 2.45
N TYR A 5 -0.49 -19.75 2.07
CA TYR A 5 0.66 -19.35 1.27
C TYR A 5 0.32 -18.91 -0.16
N ASP A 6 -0.82 -19.34 -0.70
CA ASP A 6 -1.26 -19.01 -2.07
C ASP A 6 -2.03 -17.68 -2.14
N LEU A 7 -2.51 -17.17 -0.99
CA LEU A 7 -3.25 -15.90 -0.93
C LEU A 7 -2.37 -14.71 -1.32
N LYS A 8 -1.12 -14.69 -0.86
CA LYS A 8 -0.16 -13.63 -1.19
C LYS A 8 0.10 -13.51 -2.70
N PRO A 9 0.53 -14.58 -3.41
CA PRO A 9 0.73 -14.50 -4.86
C PRO A 9 -0.57 -14.27 -5.64
N ALA A 10 -1.73 -14.78 -5.19
CA ALA A 10 -3.01 -14.50 -5.83
C ALA A 10 -3.40 -13.00 -5.72
N PHE A 11 -3.23 -12.40 -4.56
CA PHE A 11 -3.47 -10.98 -4.33
C PHE A 11 -2.50 -10.11 -5.15
N GLN A 12 -1.21 -10.49 -5.19
CA GLN A 12 -0.22 -9.81 -6.02
C GLN A 12 -0.56 -9.91 -7.51
N ASN A 13 -1.03 -11.07 -7.99
CA ASN A 13 -1.47 -11.25 -9.37
C ASN A 13 -2.66 -10.35 -9.74
N LEU A 14 -3.56 -10.06 -8.80
CA LEU A 14 -4.65 -9.12 -9.02
C LEU A 14 -4.15 -7.68 -9.19
N LEU A 15 -3.07 -7.32 -8.49
CA LEU A 15 -2.48 -5.98 -8.50
C LEU A 15 -1.46 -5.76 -9.62
N ARG A 16 -0.85 -6.82 -10.16
CA ARG A 16 0.09 -6.76 -11.30
C ARG A 16 -0.37 -5.89 -12.49
N PRO A 17 -1.59 -6.05 -13.04
CA PRO A 17 -2.03 -5.21 -14.16
C PRO A 17 -2.16 -3.73 -13.77
N LEU A 18 -2.53 -3.43 -12.52
CA LEU A 18 -2.53 -2.06 -11.99
C LEU A 18 -1.10 -1.52 -11.88
N CYS A 19 -0.16 -2.32 -11.35
CA CYS A 19 1.26 -1.95 -11.24
C CYS A 19 1.86 -1.63 -12.61
N GLY A 20 1.58 -2.46 -13.63
CA GLY A 20 2.03 -2.21 -15.00
C GLY A 20 1.50 -0.89 -15.58
N ARG A 21 0.24 -0.52 -15.28
CA ARG A 21 -0.32 0.78 -15.68
C ARG A 21 0.32 1.95 -14.94
N LEU A 22 0.57 1.81 -13.64
CA LEU A 22 1.25 2.83 -12.83
C LEU A 22 2.69 3.06 -13.31
N ALA A 23 3.43 1.98 -13.57
CA ALA A 23 4.77 2.04 -14.11
C ALA A 23 4.80 2.68 -15.52
N HIS A 24 3.81 2.37 -16.37
CA HIS A 24 3.68 3.01 -17.69
C HIS A 24 3.42 4.52 -17.59
N TRP A 25 2.77 4.97 -16.53
CA TRP A 25 2.58 6.40 -16.24
C TRP A 25 3.78 7.05 -15.53
N GLY A 26 4.87 6.31 -15.32
CA GLY A 26 6.07 6.82 -14.65
C GLY A 26 5.92 6.98 -13.13
N ILE A 27 4.89 6.38 -12.54
CA ILE A 27 4.70 6.39 -11.08
C ILE A 27 5.71 5.45 -10.45
N THR A 28 6.48 5.94 -9.48
CA THR A 28 7.53 5.17 -8.81
C THR A 28 7.04 4.53 -7.51
N ALA A 29 7.71 3.47 -7.10
CA ALA A 29 7.48 2.77 -5.84
C ALA A 29 7.43 3.76 -4.64
N ASN A 30 8.47 4.61 -4.53
CA ASN A 30 8.56 5.63 -3.48
C ASN A 30 7.36 6.61 -3.43
N GLN A 31 6.74 6.96 -4.57
CA GLN A 31 5.54 7.81 -4.57
C GLN A 31 4.35 7.10 -3.93
N VAL A 32 4.23 5.79 -4.17
CA VAL A 32 3.20 4.94 -3.55
C VAL A 32 3.46 4.85 -2.04
N THR A 33 4.70 4.65 -1.61
CA THR A 33 5.08 4.63 -0.19
C THR A 33 4.74 5.96 0.50
N ILE A 34 5.09 7.10 -0.11
CA ILE A 34 4.78 8.43 0.44
C ILE A 34 3.26 8.63 0.55
N ALA A 35 2.49 8.22 -0.47
CA ALA A 35 1.03 8.29 -0.43
C ALA A 35 0.46 7.44 0.72
N ALA A 36 0.99 6.24 0.95
CA ALA A 36 0.59 5.36 2.05
C ALA A 36 0.91 5.98 3.43
N VAL A 37 2.06 6.63 3.56
CA VAL A 37 2.45 7.37 4.78
C VAL A 37 1.52 8.55 5.02
N LEU A 38 1.26 9.38 4.01
CA LEU A 38 0.36 10.52 4.11
C LEU A 38 -1.08 10.09 4.47
N LEU A 39 -1.57 9.00 3.88
CA LEU A 39 -2.87 8.42 4.22
C LEU A 39 -2.91 8.00 5.70
N SER A 40 -1.85 7.37 6.19
CA SER A 40 -1.74 6.91 7.58
C SER A 40 -1.69 8.09 8.56
N LEU A 41 -0.96 9.14 8.22
CA LEU A 41 -0.90 10.37 9.01
C LEU A 41 -2.26 11.08 9.04
N GLY A 42 -2.94 11.19 7.89
CA GLY A 42 -4.27 11.78 7.80
C GLY A 42 -5.29 11.01 8.63
N MET A 43 -5.24 9.69 8.61
CA MET A 43 -6.09 8.84 9.44
C MET A 43 -5.78 9.01 10.94
N GLY A 44 -4.50 9.07 11.32
CA GLY A 44 -4.07 9.34 12.69
C GLY A 44 -4.57 10.70 13.19
N ALA A 45 -4.48 11.75 12.36
CA ALA A 45 -5.01 13.07 12.68
C ALA A 45 -6.53 13.07 12.85
N ALA A 46 -7.26 12.33 11.99
CA ALA A 46 -8.71 12.17 12.12
C ALA A 46 -9.12 11.50 13.45
N ILE A 47 -8.37 10.48 13.87
CA ILE A 47 -8.58 9.80 15.17
C ILE A 47 -8.36 10.77 16.32
N VAL A 48 -7.29 11.56 16.29
CA VAL A 48 -7.00 12.55 17.35
C VAL A 48 -8.07 13.64 17.42
N TRP A 49 -8.61 14.08 16.27
CA TRP A 49 -9.65 15.10 16.23
C TRP A 49 -10.99 14.58 16.79
N GLN A 50 -11.38 13.35 16.48
CA GLN A 50 -12.68 12.80 16.90
C GLN A 50 -12.54 11.40 17.52
N PRO A 51 -11.96 11.28 18.73
CA PRO A 51 -11.60 9.99 19.32
C PRO A 51 -12.81 9.11 19.69
N HIS A 52 -14.00 9.69 19.86
CA HIS A 52 -15.21 8.96 20.26
C HIS A 52 -16.13 8.57 19.10
N THR A 53 -15.76 8.89 17.86
CA THR A 53 -16.63 8.65 16.70
C THR A 53 -16.39 7.25 16.14
N ALA A 54 -17.36 6.35 16.33
CA ALA A 54 -17.28 4.95 15.84
C ALA A 54 -17.08 4.85 14.30
N TRP A 55 -17.58 5.82 13.54
CA TRP A 55 -17.36 5.89 12.08
C TRP A 55 -15.89 5.99 11.69
N ILE A 56 -15.05 6.64 12.52
CA ILE A 56 -13.61 6.77 12.27
C ILE A 56 -12.93 5.40 12.43
N LEU A 57 -13.38 4.55 13.35
CA LEU A 57 -12.86 3.19 13.48
C LEU A 57 -13.21 2.29 12.29
N LEU A 58 -14.39 2.49 11.68
CA LEU A 58 -14.74 1.80 10.42
C LEU A 58 -13.87 2.30 9.27
N PHE A 59 -13.65 3.61 9.20
CA PHE A 59 -12.76 4.20 8.20
C PHE A 59 -11.30 3.76 8.39
N LEU A 60 -10.86 3.53 9.63
CA LEU A 60 -9.55 2.97 9.94
C LEU A 60 -9.35 1.61 9.28
N ALA A 61 -10.33 0.71 9.39
CA ALA A 61 -10.26 -0.61 8.78
C ALA A 61 -10.11 -0.51 7.25
N LEU A 62 -10.86 0.40 6.62
CA LEU A 62 -10.74 0.68 5.19
C LEU A 62 -9.36 1.25 4.83
N VAL A 63 -8.85 2.21 5.61
CA VAL A 63 -7.53 2.81 5.40
C VAL A 63 -6.42 1.76 5.54
N LEU A 64 -6.49 0.88 6.54
CA LEU A 64 -5.53 -0.20 6.71
C LEU A 64 -5.58 -1.20 5.55
N PHE A 65 -6.77 -1.50 5.03
CA PHE A 65 -6.92 -2.35 3.85
C PHE A 65 -6.30 -1.70 2.61
N VAL A 66 -6.57 -0.42 2.36
CA VAL A 66 -5.96 0.34 1.27
C VAL A 66 -4.45 0.40 1.43
N ARG A 67 -3.95 0.65 2.66
CA ARG A 67 -2.51 0.69 2.96
C ARG A 67 -1.83 -0.65 2.65
N MET A 68 -2.46 -1.77 3.00
CA MET A 68 -1.95 -3.10 2.65
C MET A 68 -1.85 -3.27 1.12
N GLY A 69 -2.83 -2.77 0.37
CA GLY A 69 -2.78 -2.75 -1.10
C GLY A 69 -1.66 -1.86 -1.66
N LEU A 70 -1.50 -0.64 -1.13
CA LEU A 70 -0.44 0.28 -1.54
C LEU A 70 0.95 -0.30 -1.27
N ASN A 71 1.17 -0.92 -0.11
CA ASN A 71 2.43 -1.59 0.21
C ASN A 71 2.71 -2.77 -0.72
N ALA A 72 1.68 -3.52 -1.12
CA ALA A 72 1.84 -4.61 -2.08
C ALA A 72 2.19 -4.09 -3.49
N ILE A 73 1.61 -2.97 -3.90
CA ILE A 73 1.92 -2.29 -5.17
C ILE A 73 3.37 -1.77 -5.17
N ASP A 74 3.81 -1.16 -4.07
CA ASP A 74 5.18 -0.68 -3.89
C ASP A 74 6.19 -1.84 -4.03
N ASP A 75 5.96 -2.95 -3.33
CA ASP A 75 6.80 -4.15 -3.40
C ASP A 75 6.83 -4.77 -4.81
N LEU A 76 5.68 -4.78 -5.51
CA LEU A 76 5.58 -5.22 -6.91
C LEU A 76 6.29 -4.29 -7.89
N LEU A 77 6.12 -2.97 -7.77
CA LEU A 77 6.79 -1.97 -8.61
C LEU A 77 8.30 -2.02 -8.42
N ALA A 78 8.77 -2.13 -7.18
CA ALA A 78 10.19 -2.26 -6.88
C ALA A 78 10.77 -3.54 -7.52
N ARG A 79 10.08 -4.69 -7.39
CA ARG A 79 10.59 -5.98 -7.88
C ARG A 79 10.47 -6.19 -9.38
N GLU A 80 9.36 -5.79 -9.98
CA GLU A 80 9.04 -6.12 -11.39
C GLU A 80 9.47 -5.02 -12.37
N HIS A 81 9.68 -3.79 -11.91
CA HIS A 81 10.06 -2.65 -12.76
C HIS A 81 11.46 -2.10 -12.46
N ASP A 82 12.33 -2.88 -11.81
CA ASP A 82 13.73 -2.52 -11.47
C ASP A 82 13.85 -1.20 -10.67
N MET A 83 12.79 -0.83 -9.94
CA MET A 83 12.74 0.40 -9.14
C MET A 83 13.29 0.20 -7.73
N GLN A 84 14.10 -0.84 -7.51
CA GLN A 84 14.72 -1.10 -6.21
C GLN A 84 15.74 -0.02 -5.93
N THR A 85 15.40 0.91 -5.03
CA THR A 85 16.35 1.89 -4.52
C THR A 85 16.79 1.48 -3.11
N PRO A 86 18.06 1.74 -2.73
CA PRO A 86 18.51 1.50 -1.35
C PRO A 86 17.72 2.31 -0.31
N LEU A 87 17.11 3.44 -0.71
CA LEU A 87 16.16 4.19 0.12
C LEU A 87 14.82 3.47 0.28
N GLY A 88 14.29 2.83 -0.77
CA GLY A 88 13.05 2.04 -0.70
C GLY A 88 13.15 0.86 0.27
N ALA A 89 14.34 0.24 0.39
CA ALA A 89 14.59 -0.81 1.37
C ALA A 89 14.56 -0.31 2.84
N ILE A 90 14.81 0.98 3.07
CA ILE A 90 14.75 1.61 4.40
C ILE A 90 13.35 2.18 4.68
N LEU A 91 12.62 2.62 3.65
CA LEU A 91 11.28 3.21 3.77
C LEU A 91 10.14 2.17 3.83
N ASN A 92 10.30 0.99 3.24
CA ASN A 92 9.32 -0.10 3.30
C ASN A 92 9.45 -0.87 4.63
N ILE A 93 8.90 -0.31 5.70
CA ILE A 93 8.75 -0.94 7.04
C ILE A 93 7.29 -1.31 7.26
#